data_AF-A0A3C1IGZ4-F1
#
_entry.id   AF-A0A3C1IGZ4-F1
#
_cell.length_a   1.000
_cell.length_b   1.000
_cell.length_c   1.000
_cell.angle_alpha   90.00
_cell.angle_beta   90.00
_cell.angle_gamma   90.00
#
_symmetry.space_group_name_H-M   'P 1'
#
loop_
_entity.id
_entity.type
_entity.pdbx_description
1 polymer ?
#
loop_
_entity_poly.entity_id
_entity_poly.type
_entity_poly.pdbx_seq_one_letter_code
_entity_poly.pdbx_strand_id
1 'polypeptide(L)' 'MSSAPTIASDRLILRPHKITDFEPFYSLLASDRAAFMDGPYSRKQSWYWLASEVGSWSLKGFG' A
#
# COMPACT_ATOMS: atom_id res chain seq x y z
N MET A 1 -0.88 13.78 14.38
CA MET A 1 -0.86 13.05 13.09
C MET A 1 -1.71 11.81 13.25
N SER A 2 -2.74 11.62 12.41
CA SER A 2 -3.54 10.40 12.47
C SER A 2 -2.77 9.26 11.80
N SER A 3 -2.76 8.09 12.43
CA SER A 3 -2.16 6.88 11.88
C SER A 3 -3.27 5.88 11.56
N ALA A 4 -3.12 5.10 10.49
CA ALA A 4 -4.06 4.01 10.19
C ALA A 4 -4.22 3.08 11.42
N PRO A 5 -5.43 2.59 11.69
CA PRO A 5 -5.63 1.64 12.78
C PRO A 5 -4.98 0.29 12.47
N THR A 6 -4.75 -0.50 13.52
CA THR A 6 -4.50 -1.94 13.36
C THR A 6 -5.77 -2.68 13.74
N ILE A 7 -6.30 -3.48 12.80
CA ILE A 7 -7.53 -4.25 12.97
C ILE A 7 -7.15 -5.72 12.93
N ALA A 8 -7.45 -6.45 14.01
CA ALA A 8 -7.26 -7.89 14.08
C ALA A 8 -8.60 -8.61 13.84
N SER A 9 -8.53 -9.72 13.12
CA SER A 9 -9.59 -10.73 12.97
C SER A 9 -9.01 -12.11 13.26
N ASP A 10 -9.85 -13.15 13.25
CA ASP A 10 -9.44 -14.52 13.53
C ASP A 10 -8.29 -15.03 12.64
N ARG A 11 -8.14 -14.48 11.43
CA ARG A 11 -7.14 -14.94 10.44
C ARG A 11 -6.18 -13.87 9.94
N LEU A 12 -6.43 -12.59 10.23
CA LEU A 12 -5.71 -11.48 9.59
C LEU A 12 -5.45 -10.33 10.56
N ILE A 13 -4.34 -9.64 10.33
CA ILE A 13 -4.02 -8.33 10.91
C ILE A 13 -3.92 -7.33 9.76
N LEU A 14 -4.88 -6.41 9.70
CA LEU A 14 -4.82 -5.25 8.81
C LEU A 14 -4.09 -4.15 9.57
N ARG A 15 -2.96 -3.66 9.03
CA ARG A 15 -2.08 -2.72 9.72
C ARG A 15 -1.57 -1.62 8.78
N PRO A 16 -1.07 -0.48 9.30
CA PRO A 16 -0.40 0.52 8.49
C PRO A 16 0.72 -0.08 7.66
N HIS A 17 0.92 0.44 6.44
CA HIS A 17 2.07 0.11 5.61
C HIS A 17 3.39 0.48 6.31
N LYS A 18 4.40 -0.36 6.09
CA LYS A 18 5.79 -0.16 6.52
C LYS A 18 6.69 -0.16 5.28
N ILE A 19 7.87 0.42 5.39
CA ILE A 19 8.83 0.47 4.28
C ILE A 19 9.20 -0.92 3.76
N THR A 20 9.22 -1.92 4.65
CA THR A 20 9.48 -3.34 4.32
C THR A 20 8.44 -3.95 3.38
N ASP A 21 7.26 -3.34 3.24
CA ASP A 21 6.20 -3.84 2.37
C ASP A 21 6.41 -3.44 0.92
N PHE A 22 7.32 -2.49 0.65
CA PHE A 22 7.46 -1.93 -0.68
C PHE A 22 7.91 -2.96 -1.71
N GLU A 23 8.88 -3.82 -1.39
CA GLU A 23 9.35 -4.85 -2.33
C GLU A 23 8.27 -5.87 -2.69
N PRO A 24 7.56 -6.52 -1.75
CA PRO A 24 6.49 -7.44 -2.12
C PRO A 24 5.33 -6.72 -2.83
N PHE A 25 5.03 -5.46 -2.46
CA PHE A 25 4.01 -4.66 -3.13
C PHE A 25 4.38 -4.36 -4.58
N TYR A 26 5.59 -3.85 -4.83
CA TYR A 26 6.11 -3.62 -6.18
C TYR A 26 6.16 -4.91 -7.00
N SER A 27 6.60 -6.03 -6.40
CA SER A 27 6.66 -7.31 -7.09
C SER A 27 5.29 -7.76 -7.62
N LEU A 28 4.20 -7.51 -6.88
CA LEU A 28 2.85 -7.75 -7.35
C LEU A 28 2.48 -6.78 -8.48
N LEU A 29 2.65 -5.48 -8.25
CA LEU A 29 2.23 -4.42 -9.17
C LEU A 29 2.98 -4.41 -10.51
N ALA A 30 4.21 -4.92 -10.54
CA ALA A 30 5.00 -5.05 -11.76
C ALA A 30 4.71 -6.33 -12.56
N SER A 31 3.90 -7.23 -12.02
CA SER A 31 3.59 -8.53 -12.65
C SER A 31 2.32 -8.48 -13.49
N ASP A 32 2.14 -9.46 -14.38
CA ASP A 32 0.92 -9.63 -15.18
C ASP A 32 -0.34 -9.80 -14.34
N ARG A 33 -0.21 -10.16 -13.05
CA ARG A 33 -1.35 -10.24 -12.11
C ARG A 33 -2.02 -8.88 -11.89
N ALA A 34 -1.30 -7.78 -12.13
CA ALA A 34 -1.81 -6.42 -11.99
C ALA A 34 -2.60 -5.94 -13.23
N ALA A 35 -2.87 -6.80 -14.22
CA ALA A 35 -3.61 -6.43 -15.44
C ALA A 35 -5.01 -5.85 -15.16
N PHE A 36 -5.63 -6.21 -14.03
CA PHE A 36 -6.93 -5.69 -13.59
C PHE A 36 -6.81 -4.60 -12.50
N MET A 37 -5.59 -4.12 -12.26
CA MET A 37 -5.25 -3.06 -11.32
C MET A 37 -4.61 -1.88 -12.06
N ASP A 38 -4.89 -1.72 -13.36
CA ASP A 38 -4.25 -0.75 -14.28
C ASP A 38 -2.72 -0.86 -14.39
N GLY A 39 -2.15 -2.00 -13.97
CA GLY A 39 -0.75 -2.35 -14.12
C GLY A 39 -0.43 -2.95 -15.50
N PRO A 40 0.84 -3.30 -15.75
CA PRO A 40 1.95 -3.30 -14.79
C PRO A 40 2.48 -1.89 -14.49
N TYR A 41 2.84 -1.66 -13.23
CA TYR A 41 3.42 -0.39 -12.80
C TYR A 41 4.94 -0.43 -12.73
N SER A 42 5.57 0.70 -13.08
CA SER A 42 6.98 0.91 -12.76
C SER A 42 7.22 0.99 -11.25
N ARG A 43 8.46 0.76 -10.83
CA ARG A 43 8.89 0.92 -9.43
C ARG A 43 8.60 2.30 -8.88
N LYS A 44 8.78 3.35 -9.70
CA LYS A 44 8.50 4.74 -9.34
C LYS A 44 7.00 4.97 -9.09
N GLN A 45 6.14 4.48 -9.97
CA GLN A 45 4.68 4.57 -9.80
C GLN A 45 4.22 3.81 -8.55
N SER A 46 4.76 2.60 -8.33
CA SER A 46 4.46 1.80 -7.14
C SER A 46 4.87 2.50 -5.85
N TRP A 47 6.01 3.21 -5.86
CA TRP A 47 6.45 4.02 -4.72
C TRP A 47 5.47 5.16 -4.42
N TYR A 48 5.02 5.87 -5.45
CA TYR A 48 4.03 6.95 -5.29
C TYR A 48 2.72 6.43 -4.74
N TRP A 49 2.25 5.27 -5.19
CA TRP A 49 1.07 4.62 -4.62
C TRP A 49 1.21 4.39 -3.11
N LEU A 50 2.25 3.66 -2.68
CA LEU A 50 2.46 3.35 -1.27
C LEU A 50 2.63 4.63 -0.41
N ALA A 51 3.35 5.62 -0.93
CA ALA A 51 3.56 6.89 -0.24
C ALA A 51 2.26 7.71 -0.12
N SER A 52 1.39 7.69 -1.15
CA SER A 52 0.10 8.36 -1.12
C SER A 52 -0.86 7.72 -0.11
N GLU A 53 -0.88 6.39 0.00
CA GLU A 53 -1.66 5.67 1.02
C GLU A 53 -1.24 6.08 2.44
N VAL A 54 0.07 6.02 2.73
CA VAL A 54 0.62 6.40 4.04
C VAL A 54 0.41 7.89 4.34
N GLY A 55 0.63 8.75 3.34
CA GLY A 55 0.50 10.20 3.47
C GLY A 55 -0.95 10.66 3.68
N SER A 56 -1.93 9.96 3.09
CA SER A 56 -3.35 10.31 3.21
C SER A 56 -3.83 10.28 4.65
N TRP A 57 -3.34 9.35 5.47
CA TRP A 57 -3.66 9.32 6.91
C TRP A 57 -3.26 10.61 7.63
N SER A 58 -2.09 11.18 7.30
CA SER A 58 -1.63 12.43 7.91
C SER A 58 -2.35 13.66 7.35
N LEU A 59 -2.67 13.67 6.06
CA LEU A 59 -3.22 14.83 5.35
C LEU A 59 -4.75 14.92 5.40
N LYS A 60 -5.43 13.78 5.37
CA LYS A 60 -6.88 13.66 5.21
C LYS A 60 -7.57 12.97 6.40
N GLY A 61 -6.80 12.31 7.27
CA GLY A 61 -7.33 11.55 8.40
C GLY A 61 -7.85 10.15 8.04
N PHE A 62 -7.71 9.74 6.77
CA PHE A 62 -8.05 8.42 6.24
C PHE A 62 -7.10 8.07 5.09
N GLY A 63 -6.98 6.78 4.78
CA GLY A 63 -6.26 6.21 3.64
C GLY A 63 -6.89 4.86 3.32
#